data_AF-A0A1J0RCX3-F1
#
_entry.id   AF-A0A1J0RCX3-F1
#
_cell.length_a   1.000
_cell.length_b   1.000
_cell.length_c   1.000
_cell.angle_alpha   90.00
_cell.angle_beta   90.00
_cell.angle_gamma   90.00
#
_symmetry.space_group_name_H-M   'P 1'
#
loop_
_entity.id
_entity.type
_entity.pdbx_description
1 polymer ?
#
loop_
_entity_poly.entity_id
_entity_poly.type
_entity_poly.pdbx_seq_one_letter_code
_entity_poly.pdbx_strand_id
1 'polypeptide(L)'
;MNKIFGFLVAYATTLQQPIGTNAAIEQGANRAEFITLCKILQLHGAKPQTAEQQLKGDTIEHELNKLNLTLSDEDWKEKLNKGGASSNDDPKIPDDKKSDQKWNTRWPKWLKAREETKTAEKESEVLQKANMHTLTTVQKKWAAQQLQPILECVEQLANLQRQEYPQTKFAVLKTAQTTVKEAIYGQQASGDNDVGTSKLYGGTAPDDVTAACTGAGATHKAATVVGTILCLCTKAASGVAGSCVPRQSYATQWDPNTPNDQTA
;
A
#
# COMPACT_ATOMS: atom_id res chain seq x y z
N MET A 1 28.75 6.31 -7.55
CA MET A 1 28.78 6.80 -6.16
C MET A 1 29.64 8.06 -6.14
N ASN A 2 29.08 9.28 -6.27
CA ASN A 2 29.82 10.53 -5.97
C ASN A 2 29.02 11.85 -6.10
N LYS A 3 27.68 11.86 -5.92
CA LYS A 3 26.91 13.14 -6.03
C LYS A 3 25.93 13.42 -4.88
N ILE A 4 25.97 12.64 -3.79
CA ILE A 4 25.07 12.82 -2.63
C ILE A 4 25.77 13.58 -1.47
N PHE A 5 27.12 13.66 -1.47
CA PHE A 5 27.88 14.32 -0.40
C PHE A 5 27.99 15.86 -0.53
N GLY A 6 27.57 16.45 -1.65
CA GLY A 6 27.68 17.90 -1.88
C GLY A 6 26.59 18.74 -1.22
N PHE A 7 25.46 18.14 -0.82
CA PHE A 7 24.32 18.88 -0.27
C PHE A 7 24.35 19.05 1.25
N LEU A 8 25.21 18.32 1.97
CA LEU A 8 25.27 18.33 3.45
C LEU A 8 26.30 19.30 4.03
N VAL A 9 27.23 19.85 3.22
CA VAL A 9 28.28 20.77 3.73
C VAL A 9 27.89 22.25 3.56
N ALA A 10 26.91 22.57 2.70
CA ALA A 10 26.50 23.96 2.45
C ALA A 10 25.53 24.53 3.51
N TYR A 11 24.97 23.71 4.41
CA TYR A 11 24.11 24.18 5.51
C TYR A 11 24.86 24.40 6.83
N ALA A 12 26.19 24.26 6.84
CA ALA A 12 27.00 24.37 8.05
C ALA A 12 27.62 25.77 8.28
N THR A 13 27.33 26.77 7.43
CA THR A 13 28.01 28.08 7.53
C THR A 13 27.09 29.31 7.68
N THR A 14 25.79 29.15 7.95
CA THR A 14 24.89 30.30 8.17
C THR A 14 24.21 30.34 9.54
N LEU A 15 24.89 29.91 10.61
CA LEU A 15 24.44 30.13 12.00
C LEU A 15 25.61 30.49 12.92
N GLN A 16 26.29 31.59 12.63
CA GLN A 16 27.01 32.34 13.66
C GLN A 16 26.38 33.73 13.77
N GLN A 17 25.13 33.75 14.25
CA GLN A 17 24.62 34.94 14.91
C GLN A 17 25.15 34.95 16.35
N PRO A 18 25.58 36.10 16.88
CA PRO A 18 26.04 36.20 18.26
C PRO A 18 24.93 35.72 19.18
N ILE A 19 25.23 34.74 20.02
CA ILE A 19 24.35 34.25 21.06
C ILE A 19 24.24 35.39 22.07
N GLY A 20 23.19 36.20 21.92
CA GLY A 20 22.84 37.20 22.92
C GLY A 20 22.65 36.49 24.26
N THR A 21 23.21 37.05 25.33
CA THR A 21 23.14 36.54 26.70
C THR A 21 21.75 36.72 27.32
N ASN A 22 20.70 36.33 26.61
CA ASN A 22 19.40 36.00 27.17
C ASN A 22 19.23 34.48 27.05
N ALA A 23 19.65 33.75 28.09
CA ALA A 23 19.61 32.30 28.12
C ALA A 23 18.18 31.71 28.25
N ALA A 24 17.15 32.56 28.25
CA ALA A 24 15.75 32.15 28.39
C ALA A 24 15.08 32.00 27.02
N ILE A 25 14.32 30.92 26.85
CA ILE A 25 13.50 30.69 25.66
C ILE A 25 12.36 31.73 25.67
N GLU A 26 12.27 32.56 24.64
CA GLU A 26 11.19 33.54 24.50
C GLU A 26 10.01 32.99 23.66
N GLN A 27 8.89 33.73 23.63
CA GLN A 27 7.78 33.37 22.74
C GLN A 27 8.24 33.38 21.27
N GLY A 28 7.90 32.32 20.54
CA GLY A 28 8.26 32.15 19.14
C GLY A 28 9.72 31.76 18.88
N ALA A 29 10.54 31.55 19.91
CA ALA A 29 11.95 31.16 19.76
C ALA A 29 12.14 29.86 18.94
N ASN A 30 11.20 28.91 19.01
CA ASN A 30 11.26 27.61 18.32
C ASN A 30 10.42 27.59 17.02
N ARG A 31 10.02 28.75 16.50
CA ARG A 31 9.10 28.84 15.37
C ARG A 31 9.67 28.23 14.08
N ALA A 32 10.97 28.39 13.82
CA ALA A 32 11.59 27.91 12.60
C ALA A 32 11.65 26.37 12.56
N GLU A 33 12.00 25.78 13.70
CA GLU A 33 12.03 24.34 13.96
C GLU A 33 10.63 23.78 13.85
N PHE A 34 9.64 24.42 14.49
CA PHE A 34 8.24 24.01 14.42
C PHE A 34 7.71 23.99 12.98
N ILE A 35 7.95 25.03 12.18
CA ILE A 35 7.52 25.07 10.77
C ILE A 35 8.15 23.92 9.98
N THR A 36 9.40 23.58 10.26
CA THR A 36 10.10 22.47 9.61
C THR A 36 9.47 21.13 10.00
N LEU A 37 9.19 20.93 11.30
CA LEU A 37 8.52 19.73 11.79
C LEU A 37 7.09 19.61 11.26
N CYS A 38 6.35 20.72 11.08
CA CYS A 38 5.04 20.71 10.45
C CYS A 38 5.08 20.25 8.98
N LYS A 39 6.11 20.60 8.22
CA LYS A 39 6.28 20.11 6.84
C LYS A 39 6.53 18.61 6.80
N ILE A 40 7.28 18.08 7.77
CA ILE A 40 7.51 16.63 7.90
C ILE A 40 6.22 15.95 8.31
N LEU A 41 5.50 16.51 9.29
CA LEU A 41 4.18 16.03 9.72
C LEU A 41 3.25 15.89 8.52
N GLN A 42 3.13 16.91 7.66
CA GLN A 42 2.28 16.89 6.46
C GLN A 42 2.53 15.70 5.51
N LEU A 43 3.68 15.02 5.58
CA LEU A 43 3.95 13.81 4.80
C LEU A 43 3.10 12.61 5.23
N HIS A 44 2.52 12.60 6.43
CA HIS A 44 1.67 11.48 6.90
C HIS A 44 0.43 11.26 6.02
N GLY A 45 -0.05 12.33 5.36
CA GLY A 45 -1.20 12.29 4.44
C GLY A 45 -0.79 12.13 2.97
N ALA A 46 0.50 12.16 2.65
CA ALA A 46 0.98 12.07 1.28
C ALA A 46 0.92 10.61 0.78
N LYS A 47 0.11 10.37 -0.25
CA LYS A 47 0.19 9.12 -1.01
C LYS A 47 1.26 9.29 -2.09
N PRO A 48 2.31 8.45 -2.14
CA PRO A 48 3.24 8.44 -3.26
C PRO A 48 2.45 8.36 -4.57
N GLN A 49 2.67 9.31 -5.48
CA GLN A 49 1.87 9.48 -6.70
C GLN A 49 2.08 8.39 -7.76
N THR A 50 2.88 7.37 -7.48
CA THR A 50 2.98 6.19 -8.34
C THR A 50 1.74 5.33 -8.13
N ALA A 51 0.68 5.66 -8.86
CA ALA A 51 -0.52 4.84 -8.92
C ALA A 51 -0.11 3.43 -9.38
N GLU A 52 -0.53 2.42 -8.62
CA GLU A 52 -0.57 1.05 -9.13
C GLU A 52 -1.36 1.10 -10.44
N GLN A 53 -0.72 0.77 -11.55
CA GLN A 53 -1.44 0.70 -12.82
C GLN A 53 -2.53 -0.35 -12.66
N GLN A 54 -3.78 -0.02 -13.02
CA GLN A 54 -4.84 -1.02 -13.09
C GLN A 54 -4.58 -1.94 -14.28
N LEU A 55 -3.80 -2.98 -14.04
CA LEU A 55 -3.44 -3.98 -15.02
C LEU A 55 -4.65 -4.88 -15.27
N LYS A 56 -5.21 -4.81 -16.48
CA LYS A 56 -6.40 -5.59 -16.87
C LYS A 56 -6.06 -6.87 -17.64
N GLY A 57 -4.79 -7.21 -17.87
CA GLY A 57 -4.42 -8.35 -18.71
C GLY A 57 -5.00 -9.67 -18.23
N ASP A 58 -4.89 -9.97 -16.93
CA ASP A 58 -5.48 -11.18 -16.35
C ASP A 58 -7.01 -11.19 -16.46
N THR A 59 -7.67 -10.02 -16.36
CA THR A 59 -9.13 -9.91 -16.57
C THR A 59 -9.50 -10.17 -18.03
N ILE A 60 -8.78 -9.58 -18.99
CA ILE A 60 -9.04 -9.77 -20.42
C ILE A 60 -8.79 -11.23 -20.81
N GLU A 61 -7.67 -11.81 -20.35
CA GLU A 61 -7.35 -13.22 -20.57
C GLU A 61 -8.46 -14.13 -20.05
N HIS A 62 -8.96 -13.88 -18.84
CA HIS A 62 -10.04 -14.67 -18.24
C HIS A 62 -11.36 -14.57 -19.02
N GLU A 63 -11.76 -13.37 -19.44
CA GLU A 63 -12.97 -13.17 -20.23
C GLU A 63 -12.90 -13.84 -21.61
N LEU A 64 -11.73 -13.80 -22.26
CA LEU A 64 -11.52 -14.52 -23.52
C LEU A 64 -11.50 -16.04 -23.34
N ASN A 65 -10.97 -16.55 -22.22
CA ASN A 65 -11.05 -17.98 -21.91
C ASN A 65 -12.51 -18.42 -21.68
N LYS A 66 -13.35 -17.59 -21.04
CA LYS A 66 -14.79 -17.86 -20.95
C LYS A 66 -15.45 -17.91 -22.32
N LEU A 67 -15.18 -16.92 -23.18
CA LEU A 67 -15.70 -16.92 -24.55
C LEU A 67 -15.25 -18.16 -25.32
N ASN A 68 -13.97 -18.53 -25.21
CA ASN A 68 -13.41 -19.71 -25.87
C ASN A 68 -14.11 -21.01 -25.42
N LEU A 69 -14.32 -21.17 -24.12
CA LEU A 69 -15.04 -22.33 -23.59
C LEU A 69 -16.49 -22.34 -24.06
N THR A 70 -17.20 -21.21 -24.00
CA THR A 70 -18.58 -21.11 -24.48
C THR A 70 -18.73 -21.45 -25.97
N LEU A 71 -17.71 -21.16 -26.79
CA LEU A 71 -17.70 -21.50 -28.21
C LEU A 71 -17.20 -22.93 -28.51
N SER A 72 -16.67 -23.63 -27.50
CA SER A 72 -16.14 -24.99 -27.65
C SER A 72 -17.25 -26.03 -27.71
N ASP A 73 -16.92 -27.20 -28.26
CA ASP A 73 -17.83 -28.35 -28.32
C ASP A 73 -18.15 -28.89 -26.92
N GLU A 74 -19.35 -29.49 -26.76
CA GLU A 74 -19.82 -30.01 -25.46
C GLU A 74 -18.87 -31.04 -24.86
N ASP A 75 -18.34 -31.97 -25.67
CA ASP A 75 -17.36 -32.97 -25.23
C ASP A 75 -16.13 -32.36 -24.55
N TRP A 76 -15.71 -31.17 -24.98
CA TRP A 76 -14.61 -30.45 -24.34
C TRP A 76 -15.05 -29.82 -23.02
N LYS A 77 -16.21 -29.17 -23.01
CA LYS A 77 -16.78 -28.52 -21.82
C LYS A 77 -17.04 -29.53 -20.70
N GLU A 78 -17.50 -30.73 -21.03
CA GLU A 78 -17.77 -31.81 -20.09
C GLU A 78 -16.50 -32.30 -19.37
N LYS A 79 -15.34 -32.29 -20.04
CA LYS A 79 -14.05 -32.67 -19.41
C LYS A 79 -13.62 -31.72 -18.29
N LEU A 80 -14.22 -30.53 -18.21
CA LEU A 80 -13.92 -29.51 -17.21
C LEU A 80 -14.96 -29.45 -16.09
N ASN A 81 -16.05 -30.23 -16.17
CA ASN A 81 -17.05 -30.32 -15.12
C ASN A 81 -16.58 -31.27 -14.02
N LYS A 82 -16.74 -30.89 -12.74
CA LYS A 82 -16.56 -31.83 -11.63
C LYS A 82 -17.42 -33.06 -11.87
N GLY A 83 -16.80 -34.23 -11.75
CA GLY A 83 -17.48 -35.49 -11.90
C GLY A 83 -17.66 -36.07 -13.30
N GLY A 84 -17.31 -35.33 -14.35
CA GLY A 84 -17.55 -35.78 -15.73
C GLY A 84 -18.95 -36.38 -15.90
N ALA A 85 -19.04 -37.53 -16.57
CA ALA A 85 -20.32 -38.23 -16.77
C ALA A 85 -20.81 -39.05 -15.54
N SER A 86 -20.01 -39.32 -14.49
CA SER A 86 -20.46 -40.20 -13.39
C SER A 86 -19.66 -40.29 -12.06
N SER A 87 -18.85 -39.31 -11.61
CA SER A 87 -18.27 -39.35 -10.25
C SER A 87 -18.30 -37.99 -9.54
N ASN A 88 -17.82 -37.86 -8.30
CA ASN A 88 -17.68 -36.58 -7.58
C ASN A 88 -16.23 -36.05 -7.64
N ASP A 89 -15.40 -36.58 -8.54
CA ASP A 89 -13.98 -36.25 -8.60
C ASP A 89 -13.71 -34.90 -9.29
N ASP A 90 -12.65 -34.22 -8.85
CA ASP A 90 -12.17 -33.02 -9.53
C ASP A 90 -11.66 -33.36 -10.94
N PRO A 91 -11.89 -32.49 -11.95
CA PRO A 91 -11.47 -32.75 -13.32
C PRO A 91 -9.94 -32.74 -13.43
N LYS A 92 -9.40 -33.75 -14.11
CA LYS A 92 -7.95 -33.96 -14.25
C LYS A 92 -7.51 -33.65 -15.67
N ILE A 93 -6.28 -33.12 -15.79
CA ILE A 93 -5.60 -32.98 -17.07
C ILE A 93 -5.54 -34.37 -17.74
N PRO A 94 -5.91 -34.50 -19.03
CA PRO A 94 -5.78 -35.74 -19.79
C PRO A 94 -4.39 -36.34 -19.68
N ASP A 95 -4.30 -37.67 -19.57
CA ASP A 95 -3.03 -38.37 -19.30
C ASP A 95 -1.94 -38.06 -20.34
N ASP A 96 -2.31 -37.93 -21.61
CA ASP A 96 -1.42 -37.60 -22.73
C ASP A 96 -0.92 -36.13 -22.70
N LYS A 97 -1.51 -35.30 -21.84
CA LYS A 97 -1.20 -33.87 -21.68
C LYS A 97 -0.59 -33.52 -20.32
N LYS A 98 -0.48 -34.46 -19.40
CA LYS A 98 0.06 -34.22 -18.05
C LYS A 98 1.48 -33.64 -18.06
N SER A 99 2.30 -34.01 -19.04
CA SER A 99 3.67 -33.48 -19.20
C SER A 99 3.74 -32.16 -19.96
N ASP A 100 2.62 -31.67 -20.53
CA ASP A 100 2.59 -30.41 -21.28
C ASP A 100 2.45 -29.23 -20.32
N GLN A 101 3.51 -28.41 -20.25
CA GLN A 101 3.54 -27.24 -19.38
C GLN A 101 2.47 -26.20 -19.71
N LYS A 102 2.06 -26.07 -20.99
CA LYS A 102 0.96 -25.19 -21.38
C LYS A 102 -0.35 -25.70 -20.81
N TRP A 103 -0.60 -27.01 -20.85
CA TRP A 103 -1.78 -27.60 -20.23
C TRP A 103 -1.77 -27.41 -18.71
N ASN A 104 -0.64 -27.67 -18.05
CA ASN A 104 -0.52 -27.43 -16.61
C ASN A 104 -0.81 -25.98 -16.22
N THR A 105 -0.39 -25.02 -17.04
CA THR A 105 -0.62 -23.58 -16.79
C THR A 105 -2.05 -23.15 -17.09
N ARG A 106 -2.66 -23.67 -18.17
CA ARG A 106 -3.99 -23.25 -18.64
C ARG A 106 -5.13 -23.99 -17.96
N TRP A 107 -4.93 -25.23 -17.54
CA TRP A 107 -5.95 -26.06 -16.89
C TRP A 107 -6.70 -25.36 -15.75
N PRO A 108 -6.05 -24.76 -14.73
CA PRO A 108 -6.78 -24.05 -13.67
C PRO A 108 -7.58 -22.84 -14.19
N LYS A 109 -7.09 -22.16 -15.24
CA LYS A 109 -7.81 -21.05 -15.87
C LYS A 109 -9.08 -21.55 -16.57
N TRP A 110 -8.98 -22.69 -17.28
CA TRP A 110 -10.13 -23.31 -17.94
C TRP A 110 -11.16 -23.84 -16.95
N LEU A 111 -10.73 -24.46 -15.84
CA LEU A 111 -11.64 -24.90 -14.79
C LEU A 111 -12.44 -23.73 -14.20
N LYS A 112 -11.75 -22.62 -13.88
CA LYS A 112 -12.39 -21.41 -13.37
C LYS A 112 -13.38 -20.82 -14.38
N ALA A 113 -12.95 -20.69 -15.64
CA ALA A 113 -13.81 -20.18 -16.70
C ALA A 113 -15.03 -21.09 -16.92
N ARG A 114 -14.86 -22.42 -16.86
CA ARG A 114 -15.98 -23.37 -16.98
C ARG A 114 -16.97 -23.23 -15.83
N GLU A 115 -16.50 -23.13 -14.59
CA GLU A 115 -17.36 -22.95 -13.42
C GLU A 115 -18.23 -21.69 -13.55
N GLU A 116 -17.67 -20.61 -14.09
CA GLU A 116 -18.38 -19.35 -14.35
C GLU A 116 -19.30 -19.40 -15.58
N THR A 117 -19.17 -20.41 -16.44
CA THR A 117 -19.99 -20.61 -17.66
C THR A 117 -20.70 -21.96 -17.67
N LYS A 118 -21.01 -22.53 -16.51
CA LYS A 118 -21.56 -23.90 -16.42
C LYS A 118 -23.04 -24.02 -16.77
N THR A 119 -23.77 -22.91 -16.82
CA THR A 119 -25.22 -22.88 -17.13
C THR A 119 -25.47 -22.23 -18.49
N ALA A 120 -26.59 -22.59 -19.11
CA ALA A 120 -27.00 -22.03 -20.41
C ALA A 120 -27.19 -20.50 -20.34
N GLU A 121 -27.69 -19.98 -19.22
CA GLU A 121 -27.85 -18.54 -19.00
C GLU A 121 -26.48 -17.85 -19.00
N LYS A 122 -25.49 -18.43 -18.33
CA LYS A 122 -24.13 -17.87 -18.26
C LYS A 122 -23.41 -17.94 -19.60
N GLU A 123 -23.55 -19.04 -20.33
CA GLU A 123 -23.06 -19.13 -21.70
C GLU A 123 -23.74 -18.07 -22.62
N SER A 124 -25.05 -17.85 -22.46
CA SER A 124 -25.78 -16.82 -23.19
C SER A 124 -25.29 -15.40 -22.85
N GLU A 125 -25.05 -15.09 -21.58
CA GLU A 125 -24.46 -13.81 -21.15
C GLU A 125 -23.10 -13.55 -21.80
N VAL A 126 -22.23 -14.55 -21.85
CA VAL A 126 -20.90 -14.45 -22.50
C VAL A 126 -21.04 -14.17 -23.99
N LEU A 127 -21.92 -14.89 -24.69
CA LEU A 127 -22.18 -14.67 -26.11
C LEU A 127 -22.80 -13.30 -26.40
N GLN A 128 -23.72 -12.83 -25.55
CA GLN A 128 -24.32 -11.51 -25.69
C GLN A 128 -23.27 -10.42 -25.53
N LYS A 129 -22.42 -10.51 -24.50
CA LYS A 129 -21.31 -9.58 -24.26
C LYS A 129 -20.32 -9.52 -25.44
N ALA A 130 -20.12 -10.64 -26.12
CA ALA A 130 -19.29 -10.73 -27.32
C ALA A 130 -20.01 -10.38 -28.63
N ASN A 131 -21.31 -10.04 -28.59
CA ASN A 131 -22.17 -9.88 -29.78
C ASN A 131 -22.21 -11.12 -30.69
N MET A 132 -22.10 -12.32 -30.10
CA MET A 132 -22.07 -13.61 -30.79
C MET A 132 -23.33 -14.48 -30.54
N HIS A 133 -24.33 -13.95 -29.83
CA HIS A 133 -25.53 -14.69 -29.45
C HIS A 133 -26.41 -15.12 -30.64
N THR A 134 -26.29 -14.46 -31.80
CA THR A 134 -27.00 -14.81 -33.03
C THR A 134 -26.23 -15.77 -33.95
N LEU A 135 -24.99 -16.14 -33.59
CA LEU A 135 -24.18 -17.03 -34.42
C LEU A 135 -24.78 -18.44 -34.45
N THR A 136 -24.84 -19.01 -35.66
CA THR A 136 -25.11 -20.43 -35.88
C THR A 136 -23.98 -21.30 -35.30
N THR A 137 -24.24 -22.59 -35.12
CA THR A 137 -23.24 -23.55 -34.63
C THR A 137 -21.96 -23.55 -35.47
N VAL A 138 -22.07 -23.51 -36.80
CA VAL A 138 -20.91 -23.48 -37.70
C VAL A 138 -20.11 -22.18 -37.53
N GLN A 139 -20.79 -21.04 -37.40
CA GLN A 139 -20.14 -19.75 -37.15
C GLN A 139 -19.47 -19.69 -35.78
N LYS A 140 -20.04 -20.32 -34.75
CA LYS A 140 -19.40 -20.44 -33.43
C LYS A 140 -18.09 -21.23 -33.50
N LYS A 141 -18.07 -22.36 -34.22
CA LYS A 141 -16.85 -23.14 -34.45
C LYS A 141 -15.78 -22.33 -35.17
N TRP A 142 -16.17 -21.58 -36.21
CA TRP A 142 -15.24 -20.69 -36.90
C TRP A 142 -14.72 -19.58 -35.98
N ALA A 143 -15.58 -18.96 -35.19
CA ALA A 143 -15.19 -17.94 -34.22
C ALA A 143 -14.21 -18.49 -33.16
N ALA A 144 -14.42 -19.72 -32.67
CA ALA A 144 -13.50 -20.38 -31.75
C ALA A 144 -12.10 -20.55 -32.36
N GLN A 145 -12.00 -20.89 -33.66
CA GLN A 145 -10.73 -21.00 -34.37
C GLN A 145 -10.04 -19.64 -34.50
N GLN A 146 -10.78 -18.59 -34.84
CA GLN A 146 -10.22 -17.23 -34.95
C GLN A 146 -9.76 -16.67 -33.59
N LEU A 147 -10.35 -17.15 -32.49
CA LEU A 147 -10.00 -16.71 -31.14
C LEU A 147 -8.66 -17.30 -30.66
N GLN A 148 -8.20 -18.44 -31.19
CA GLN A 148 -6.96 -19.09 -30.74
C GLN A 148 -5.71 -18.19 -30.82
N PRO A 149 -5.38 -17.53 -31.95
CA PRO A 149 -4.22 -16.65 -32.01
C PRO A 149 -4.34 -15.44 -31.06
N ILE A 150 -5.57 -14.97 -30.81
CA ILE A 150 -5.81 -13.86 -29.87
C ILE A 150 -5.52 -14.31 -28.44
N LEU A 151 -5.95 -15.52 -28.05
CA LEU A 151 -5.67 -16.10 -26.74
C LEU A 151 -4.16 -16.27 -26.50
N GLU A 152 -3.41 -16.75 -27.49
CA GLU A 152 -1.95 -16.89 -27.38
C GLU A 152 -1.29 -15.52 -27.16
N CYS A 153 -1.71 -14.50 -27.92
CA CYS A 153 -1.18 -13.13 -27.78
C CYS A 153 -1.52 -12.54 -26.41
N VAL A 154 -2.78 -12.66 -25.96
CA VAL A 154 -3.22 -12.12 -24.67
C VAL A 154 -2.54 -12.84 -23.51
N GLU A 155 -2.33 -14.15 -23.58
CA GLU A 155 -1.58 -14.88 -22.55
C GLU A 155 -0.12 -14.41 -22.48
N GLN A 156 0.53 -14.18 -23.63
CA GLN A 156 1.88 -13.61 -23.65
C GLN A 156 1.92 -12.21 -23.02
N LEU A 157 0.96 -11.35 -23.36
CA LEU A 157 0.86 -10.00 -22.78
C LEU A 157 0.58 -10.05 -21.27
N ALA A 158 -0.31 -10.92 -20.81
CA ALA A 158 -0.59 -11.11 -19.39
C ALA A 158 0.66 -11.62 -18.63
N ASN A 159 1.43 -12.53 -19.23
CA ASN A 159 2.70 -12.99 -18.67
C ASN A 159 3.73 -11.86 -18.58
N LEU A 160 3.95 -11.09 -19.65
CA LEU A 160 4.86 -9.94 -19.67
C LEU A 160 4.44 -8.88 -18.65
N GLN A 161 3.13 -8.64 -18.54
CA GLN A 161 2.58 -7.70 -17.56
C GLN A 161 2.84 -8.15 -16.12
N ARG A 162 2.65 -9.44 -15.81
CA ARG A 162 2.97 -9.99 -14.48
C ARG A 162 4.47 -9.95 -14.16
N GLN A 163 5.33 -10.12 -15.16
CA GLN A 163 6.78 -10.03 -15.00
C GLN A 163 7.24 -8.59 -14.78
N GLU A 164 6.73 -7.64 -15.57
CA GLU A 164 7.12 -6.24 -15.49
C GLU A 164 6.52 -5.56 -14.26
N TYR A 165 5.31 -5.94 -13.86
CA TYR A 165 4.59 -5.36 -12.73
C TYR A 165 4.13 -6.44 -11.74
N PRO A 166 5.06 -7.09 -11.03
CA PRO A 166 4.67 -8.00 -9.95
C PRO A 166 3.95 -7.23 -8.85
N GLN A 167 3.06 -7.90 -8.13
CA GLN A 167 2.34 -7.34 -6.97
C GLN A 167 3.28 -6.70 -5.93
N THR A 168 4.53 -7.18 -5.87
CA THR A 168 5.57 -6.64 -4.99
C THR A 168 6.19 -5.33 -5.46
N LYS A 169 6.04 -4.94 -6.75
CA LYS A 169 6.67 -3.74 -7.32
C LYS A 169 6.23 -2.47 -6.59
N PHE A 170 4.99 -2.44 -6.12
CA PHE A 170 4.44 -1.31 -5.36
C PHE A 170 4.44 -1.52 -3.84
N ALA A 171 4.89 -2.69 -3.35
CA ALA A 171 4.96 -2.95 -1.91
C ALA A 171 5.88 -1.96 -1.17
N VAL A 172 6.94 -1.49 -1.84
CA VAL A 172 7.86 -0.47 -1.29
C VAL A 172 7.14 0.83 -0.93
N LEU A 173 6.07 1.19 -1.65
CA LEU A 173 5.30 2.39 -1.37
C LEU A 173 4.51 2.26 -0.07
N LYS A 174 3.93 1.08 0.17
CA LYS A 174 3.22 0.77 1.41
C LYS A 174 4.19 0.76 2.58
N THR A 175 5.37 0.19 2.42
CA THR A 175 6.43 0.23 3.43
C THR A 175 6.85 1.68 3.71
N ALA A 176 7.10 2.49 2.68
CA ALA A 176 7.49 3.89 2.85
C ALA A 176 6.43 4.72 3.59
N GLN A 177 5.14 4.53 3.28
CA GLN A 177 4.04 5.18 4.00
C GLN A 177 4.01 4.78 5.48
N THR A 178 4.15 3.49 5.78
CA THR A 178 4.23 3.00 7.15
C THR A 178 5.44 3.59 7.86
N THR A 179 6.63 3.57 7.25
CA THR A 179 7.86 4.12 7.83
C THR A 179 7.74 5.62 8.13
N VAL A 180 7.19 6.41 7.21
CA VAL A 180 6.96 7.86 7.44
C VAL A 180 5.98 8.06 8.60
N LYS A 181 4.88 7.30 8.63
CA LYS A 181 3.90 7.39 9.71
C LYS A 181 4.50 7.00 11.07
N GLU A 182 5.32 5.95 11.11
CA GLU A 182 5.99 5.50 12.34
C GLU A 182 7.03 6.51 12.82
N ALA A 183 7.77 7.15 11.92
CA ALA A 183 8.68 8.24 12.27
C ALA A 183 7.93 9.45 12.85
N ILE A 184 6.69 9.70 12.40
CA ILE A 184 5.89 10.84 12.84
C ILE A 184 5.22 10.59 14.19
N TYR A 185 4.53 9.45 14.33
CA TYR A 185 3.64 9.18 15.46
C TYR A 185 4.16 8.09 16.42
N GLY A 186 5.07 7.23 15.96
CA GLY A 186 5.60 6.11 16.75
C GLY A 186 5.37 4.74 16.10
N GLN A 187 6.09 3.74 16.61
CA GLN A 187 6.03 2.38 16.06
C GLN A 187 4.60 1.82 16.09
N GLN A 188 4.15 1.24 14.97
CA GLN A 188 2.79 0.71 14.80
C GLN A 188 1.67 1.73 15.10
N ALA A 189 1.94 3.03 15.03
CA ALA A 189 0.90 4.04 15.21
C ALA A 189 -0.09 4.03 14.05
N SER A 190 -1.38 4.06 14.37
CA SER A 190 -2.46 4.08 13.39
C SER A 190 -2.65 5.46 12.74
N GLY A 191 -2.29 6.54 13.42
CA GLY A 191 -2.37 7.91 12.91
C GLY A 191 -2.20 8.97 13.99
N ASP A 192 -2.74 10.16 13.73
CA ASP A 192 -2.72 11.35 14.60
C ASP A 192 -3.38 11.16 15.96
N ASN A 193 -4.40 10.30 16.05
CA ASN A 193 -5.08 9.97 17.31
C ASN A 193 -4.35 8.88 18.13
N ASP A 194 -3.26 8.32 17.64
CA ASP A 194 -2.53 7.20 18.27
C ASP A 194 -1.14 7.66 18.72
N VAL A 195 -1.16 8.60 19.66
CA VAL A 195 0.03 9.26 20.24
C VAL A 195 0.18 8.91 21.71
N GLY A 196 -0.24 7.70 22.09
CA GLY A 196 -0.09 7.18 23.44
C GLY A 196 1.38 7.06 23.87
N THR A 197 1.59 6.87 25.17
CA THR A 197 2.92 6.80 25.79
C THR A 197 3.86 5.80 25.08
N SER A 198 3.35 4.61 24.76
CA SER A 198 4.14 3.58 24.08
C SER A 198 4.53 3.98 22.65
N LYS A 199 3.74 4.81 21.98
CA LYS A 199 3.98 5.29 20.62
C LYS A 199 5.02 6.40 20.62
N LEU A 200 4.82 7.41 21.47
CA LEU A 200 5.71 8.57 21.53
C LEU A 200 7.08 8.24 22.11
N TYR A 201 7.16 7.29 23.04
CA TYR A 201 8.38 7.01 23.80
C TYR A 201 8.95 5.59 23.64
N GLY A 202 8.26 4.72 22.91
CA GLY A 202 8.72 3.34 22.67
C GLY A 202 8.68 2.43 23.91
N GLY A 203 7.92 2.79 24.95
CA GLY A 203 7.85 2.02 26.19
C GLY A 203 7.19 2.80 27.33
N THR A 204 7.79 2.74 28.52
CA THR A 204 7.31 3.45 29.73
C THR A 204 7.38 4.96 29.55
N ALA A 205 6.42 5.66 30.16
CA ALA A 205 6.41 7.11 30.24
C ALA A 205 7.70 7.63 30.91
N PRO A 206 8.29 8.71 30.39
CA PRO A 206 9.29 9.47 31.13
C PRO A 206 8.70 10.07 32.41
N ASP A 207 9.49 10.11 33.47
CA ASP A 207 9.07 10.63 34.77
C ASP A 207 8.80 12.15 34.75
N ASP A 208 9.48 12.87 33.85
CA ASP A 208 9.34 14.31 33.68
C ASP A 208 9.72 14.79 32.25
N VAL A 209 9.48 16.08 32.00
CA VAL A 209 9.77 16.74 30.71
C VAL A 209 11.25 16.69 30.34
N THR A 210 12.16 16.79 31.32
CA THR A 210 13.61 16.72 31.07
C THR A 210 13.99 15.33 30.57
N ALA A 211 13.46 14.29 31.21
CA ALA A 211 13.65 12.90 30.82
C ALA A 211 13.04 12.59 29.44
N ALA A 212 11.93 13.23 29.09
CA ALA A 212 11.31 13.08 27.77
C ALA A 212 12.11 13.75 26.64
N CYS A 213 12.71 14.91 26.93
CA CYS A 213 13.26 15.82 25.93
C CYS A 213 14.79 15.94 25.90
N THR A 214 15.48 15.10 26.68
CA THR A 214 16.95 15.03 26.69
C THR A 214 17.40 13.69 26.11
N GLY A 215 18.49 13.71 25.33
CA GLY A 215 19.11 12.51 24.77
C GLY A 215 19.77 12.80 23.43
N ALA A 216 20.30 11.75 22.79
CA ALA A 216 20.90 11.87 21.46
C ALA A 216 20.63 10.61 20.63
N GLY A 217 20.36 10.80 19.33
CA GLY A 217 20.15 9.68 18.42
C GLY A 217 19.03 8.73 18.87
N ALA A 218 19.25 7.43 18.74
CA ALA A 218 18.25 6.39 19.02
C ALA A 218 17.88 6.23 20.50
N THR A 219 18.61 6.86 21.43
CA THR A 219 18.30 6.78 22.87
C THR A 219 17.42 7.93 23.35
N HIS A 220 17.15 8.93 22.49
CA HIS A 220 16.23 10.02 22.81
C HIS A 220 14.81 9.47 22.98
N LYS A 221 14.15 9.78 24.10
CA LYS A 221 12.85 9.21 24.43
C LYS A 221 11.75 9.71 23.51
N ALA A 222 11.66 11.01 23.25
CA ALA A 222 10.77 11.54 22.23
C ALA A 222 11.35 11.32 20.81
N ALA A 223 11.39 10.07 20.36
CA ALA A 223 12.03 9.66 19.10
C ALA A 223 11.16 9.90 17.84
N THR A 224 10.01 10.57 18.00
CA THR A 224 9.05 10.83 16.94
C THR A 224 8.98 12.32 16.60
N VAL A 225 8.48 12.67 15.41
CA VAL A 225 8.24 14.08 15.03
C VAL A 225 7.27 14.74 16.01
N VAL A 226 6.19 14.06 16.37
CA VAL A 226 5.22 14.58 17.36
C VAL A 226 5.86 14.73 18.73
N GLY A 227 6.65 13.76 19.19
CA GLY A 227 7.38 13.86 20.45
C GLY A 227 8.34 15.06 20.48
N THR A 228 9.03 15.32 19.36
CA THR A 228 9.91 16.49 19.21
C THR A 228 9.11 17.80 19.24
N ILE A 229 7.95 17.85 18.59
CA ILE A 229 7.04 19.00 18.66
C ILE A 229 6.58 19.23 20.10
N LEU A 230 6.23 18.17 20.84
CA LEU A 230 5.83 18.31 22.25
C LEU A 230 6.95 18.94 23.08
N CYS A 231 8.18 18.44 22.94
CA CYS A 231 9.35 18.97 23.63
C CYS A 231 9.65 20.45 23.31
N LEU A 232 9.44 20.88 22.07
CA LEU A 232 9.75 22.25 21.66
C LEU A 232 8.61 23.24 21.94
N CYS A 233 7.35 22.79 21.87
CA CYS A 233 6.20 23.68 21.73
C CYS A 233 5.27 23.70 22.93
N THR A 234 5.20 22.61 23.70
CA THR A 234 4.27 22.56 24.83
C THR A 234 4.83 23.28 26.05
N LYS A 235 3.93 23.76 26.90
CA LYS A 235 4.30 24.41 28.16
C LYS A 235 4.38 23.37 29.27
N ALA A 236 5.58 23.10 29.75
CA ALA A 236 5.83 22.41 31.01
C ALA A 236 5.53 23.30 32.23
N ALA A 237 5.57 22.75 33.45
CA ALA A 237 5.35 23.51 34.69
C ALA A 237 6.27 24.74 34.85
N SER A 238 7.54 24.60 34.48
CA SER A 238 8.55 25.67 34.44
C SER A 238 8.79 26.22 33.02
N GLY A 239 7.97 25.84 32.05
CA GLY A 239 8.14 26.15 30.63
C GLY A 239 7.48 27.46 30.19
N VAL A 240 7.88 27.93 29.00
CA VAL A 240 7.38 29.16 28.39
C VAL A 240 6.21 28.85 27.46
N ALA A 241 5.09 29.56 27.63
CA ALA A 241 3.96 29.45 26.72
C ALA A 241 4.29 30.07 25.36
N GLY A 242 3.83 29.47 24.27
CA GLY A 242 3.97 30.02 22.92
C GLY A 242 5.40 30.02 22.38
N SER A 243 6.27 29.09 22.82
CA SER A 243 7.64 28.95 22.32
C SER A 243 7.70 28.69 20.80
N CYS A 244 6.73 27.98 20.21
CA CYS A 244 6.68 27.72 18.77
C CYS A 244 5.79 28.68 17.97
N VAL A 245 4.72 29.18 18.58
CA VAL A 245 3.79 30.14 17.95
C VAL A 245 3.50 31.26 18.97
N PRO A 246 3.85 32.51 18.67
CA PRO A 246 3.60 33.63 19.57
C PRO A 246 2.13 33.76 19.95
N ARG A 247 1.85 34.25 21.15
CA ARG A 247 0.47 34.51 21.65
C ARG A 247 -0.41 33.26 21.83
N GLN A 248 0.15 32.05 21.77
CA GLN A 248 -0.55 30.87 22.26
C GLN A 248 -0.47 30.81 23.79
N SER A 249 -1.64 30.82 24.44
CA SER A 249 -1.77 30.54 25.87
C SER A 249 -2.24 29.11 26.06
N TYR A 250 -1.47 28.31 26.78
CA TYR A 250 -1.88 26.96 27.19
C TYR A 250 -2.50 27.03 28.59
N ALA A 251 -3.74 26.57 28.72
CA ALA A 251 -4.44 26.46 30.00
C ALA A 251 -3.92 25.27 30.83
N THR A 252 -3.46 24.22 30.14
CA THR A 252 -2.90 23.01 30.74
C THR A 252 -1.39 22.98 30.59
N GLN A 253 -0.72 22.43 31.61
CA GLN A 253 0.70 22.09 31.54
C GLN A 253 0.82 20.69 30.95
N TRP A 254 1.83 20.49 30.11
CA TRP A 254 2.16 19.16 29.61
C TRP A 254 3.04 18.43 30.62
N ASP A 255 2.67 17.17 30.90
CA ASP A 255 3.41 16.25 31.74
C ASP A 255 3.50 14.88 31.02
N PRO A 256 4.70 14.45 30.60
CA PRO A 256 4.88 13.19 29.87
C PRO A 256 4.58 11.94 30.71
N ASN A 257 4.49 12.06 32.03
CA ASN A 257 4.11 10.98 32.96
C ASN A 257 2.58 10.78 33.00
N THR A 258 1.81 11.76 32.54
CA THR A 258 0.37 11.58 32.37
C THR A 258 0.09 10.90 31.02
N PRO A 259 -0.79 9.88 30.95
CA PRO A 259 -1.14 9.26 29.69
C PRO A 259 -1.62 10.31 28.68
N ASN A 260 -0.95 10.37 27.53
CA ASN A 260 -1.38 11.20 26.40
C ASN A 260 -2.62 10.62 25.69
N ASP A 261 -3.09 9.46 26.15
CA ASP A 261 -4.32 8.82 25.69
C ASP A 261 -5.51 9.68 26.12
N GLN A 262 -6.03 10.51 25.21
CA GLN A 262 -7.39 10.99 25.37
C GLN A 262 -8.30 9.79 25.18
N THR A 263 -8.86 9.27 26.27
CA THR A 263 -10.05 8.42 26.20
C THR A 263 -11.12 9.22 25.46
N ALA A 264 -11.45 8.78 24.26
CA ALA A 264 -12.66 9.22 23.56
C ALA A 264 -13.91 8.90 24.39
#